data_AF-A0A945F0N9-F1
#
_entry.id   AF-A0A945F0N9-F1
#
_cell.length_a   1.000
_cell.length_b   1.000
_cell.length_c   1.000
_cell.angle_alpha   90.00
_cell.angle_beta   90.00
_cell.angle_gamma   90.00
#
_symmetry.space_group_name_H-M   'P 1'
#
loop_
_entity.id
_entity.type
_entity.pdbx_description
1 polymer ?
#
loop_
_entity_poly.entity_id
_entity_poly.type
_entity_poly.pdbx_seq_one_letter_code
_entity_poly.pdbx_strand_id
1 'polypeptide(L)' 'MKTELKPPQWMQISVILFFVWNLVGIFAFISDLMLDPSTLDQVQQDFRANFPLWTKIIYGLAVGLGTVGTFGLFPCSV' A
#
# COMPACT_ATOMS: atom_id res chain seq x y z
N MET A 1 8.47 39.32 6.71
CA MET A 1 7.56 38.51 7.54
C MET A 1 7.80 37.06 7.16
N LYS A 2 8.17 36.19 8.10
CA LYS A 2 8.28 34.75 7.82
C LYS A 2 6.86 34.20 7.82
N THR A 3 6.34 33.84 6.65
CA THR A 3 5.04 33.20 6.54
C THR A 3 5.22 31.75 7.01
N GLU A 4 4.86 31.49 8.26
CA GLU A 4 4.84 30.13 8.82
C GLU A 4 3.74 29.33 8.11
N LEU A 5 4.10 28.63 7.03
CA LEU A 5 3.21 27.75 6.29
C LEU A 5 3.04 26.45 7.08
N LYS A 6 2.13 26.46 8.06
CA LYS A 6 1.69 25.22 8.71
C LYS A 6 0.89 24.37 7.72
N PRO A 7 1.20 23.08 7.53
CA PRO A 7 0.38 22.18 6.74
C PRO A 7 -1.06 22.17 7.30
N PRO A 8 -2.08 22.23 6.43
CA PRO A 8 -3.46 22.20 6.89
C PRO A 8 -3.77 20.84 7.54
N GLN A 9 -4.59 20.83 8.59
CA GLN A 9 -4.88 19.62 9.39
C GLN A 9 -5.46 18.47 8.55
N TRP A 10 -6.26 18.76 7.52
CA TRP A 10 -6.80 17.72 6.64
C TRP A 10 -5.71 16.96 5.90
N MET A 11 -4.61 17.63 5.52
CA MET A 11 -3.47 17.00 4.84
C MET A 11 -2.77 16.01 5.78
N GLN A 12 -2.63 16.37 7.06
CA GLN A 12 -2.04 15.47 8.07
C GLN A 12 -2.90 14.21 8.24
N ILE A 13 -4.22 14.36 8.32
CA ILE A 13 -5.16 13.24 8.41
C ILE A 13 -5.06 12.34 7.17
N SER A 14 -5.01 12.93 5.97
CA SER A 14 -4.86 12.18 4.72
C SER A 14 -3.55 11.39 4.66
N VAL A 15 -2.43 11.99 5.08
CA VAL A 15 -1.12 11.30 5.11
C VAL A 15 -1.16 10.09 6.04
N ILE A 16 -1.73 10.24 7.24
CA ILE A 16 -1.88 9.12 8.18
C ILE A 16 -2.77 8.02 7.59
N LEU A 17 -3.92 8.39 7.03
CA LEU A 17 -4.86 7.44 6.43
C LEU A 17 -4.22 6.67 5.27
N PHE A 18 -3.52 7.35 4.37
CA PHE A 18 -2.84 6.71 3.25
C PHE A 18 -1.64 5.88 3.70
N PHE A 19 -0.92 6.29 4.74
CA PHE A 19 0.16 5.48 5.29
C PHE A 19 -0.38 4.14 5.82
N VAL A 20 -1.45 4.18 6.63
CA VAL A 20 -2.13 2.98 7.12
C VAL A 20 -2.66 2.13 5.96
N TRP A 21 -3.29 2.75 4.96
CA TRP A 21 -3.77 2.06 3.76
C TRP A 21 -2.66 1.30 3.03
N ASN A 22 -1.50 1.92 2.82
CA ASN A 22 -0.38 1.26 2.15
C ASN A 22 0.20 0.13 3.01
N LEU A 23 0.24 0.27 4.34
CA LEU A 23 0.65 -0.83 5.24
C LEU A 23 -0.29 -2.03 5.16
N VAL A 24 -1.60 -1.79 5.14
CA VAL A 24 -2.61 -2.83 4.91
C VAL A 24 -2.40 -3.49 3.54
N GLY A 25 -2.12 -2.69 2.51
CA GLY A 25 -1.79 -3.17 1.17
C GLY A 25 -0.54 -4.05 1.13
N ILE A 26 0.54 -3.67 1.82
CA ILE A 26 1.75 -4.49 1.96
C ILE A 26 1.41 -5.83 2.63
N PHE A 27 0.66 -5.80 3.72
CA PHE A 27 0.27 -7.02 4.43
C PHE A 27 -0.58 -7.95 3.55
N ALA A 28 -1.55 -7.40 2.81
CA ALA A 28 -2.37 -8.15 1.87
C ALA A 28 -1.53 -8.74 0.74
N PHE A 29 -0.59 -7.97 0.18
CA PHE A 29 0.33 -8.43 -0.86
C PHE A 29 1.21 -9.59 -0.38
N ILE A 30 1.80 -9.48 0.81
CA ILE A 30 2.62 -10.55 1.39
C ILE A 30 1.76 -11.80 1.66
N SER A 31 0.55 -11.61 2.19
CA SER A 31 -0.40 -12.71 2.41
C SER A 31 -0.74 -13.43 1.10
N ASP A 32 -0.90 -12.69 0.00
CA ASP A 32 -1.16 -13.26 -1.32
C ASP A 32 0.04 -14.05 -1.87
N LEU A 33 1.27 -13.59 -1.60
CA LEU A 33 2.50 -14.30 -1.98
C LEU A 33 2.75 -15.57 -1.16
N MET A 34 2.34 -15.57 0.10
CA MET A 34 2.50 -16.71 1.01
C MET A 34 1.36 -17.73 0.89
N LEU A 35 0.28 -17.40 0.18
CA LEU A 35 -0.88 -18.26 0.01
C LEU A 35 -0.52 -19.51 -0.78
N ASP A 36 -0.73 -20.68 -0.17
CA ASP A 36 -0.59 -21.97 -0.86
C ASP A 36 -1.79 -22.19 -1.80
N PRO A 37 -1.59 -22.26 -3.13
CA PRO A 37 -2.67 -22.43 -4.09
C PRO A 37 -3.45 -23.74 -3.91
N SER A 38 -2.85 -24.77 -3.31
CA SER A 38 -3.49 -26.07 -3.09
C SER A 38 -4.67 -26.02 -2.11
N THR A 39 -4.74 -24.96 -1.31
CA THR A 39 -5.82 -24.74 -0.33
C THR A 39 -7.07 -24.07 -0.95
N LEU A 40 -7.00 -23.67 -2.22
CA LEU A 40 -8.06 -22.97 -2.93
C LEU A 40 -8.90 -23.91 -3.79
N ASP A 41 -10.13 -23.50 -4.08
CA ASP A 41 -10.97 -24.20 -5.06
C ASP A 41 -10.41 -24.07 -6.50
N GLN A 42 -10.75 -25.02 -7.38
CA GLN A 42 -10.24 -25.08 -8.75
C GLN A 42 -10.48 -23.77 -9.53
N VAL A 43 -11.66 -23.16 -9.37
CA VAL A 43 -12.00 -21.90 -10.05
C VAL A 43 -11.05 -20.77 -9.63
N GLN A 44 -10.66 -20.72 -8.36
CA GLN A 44 -9.74 -19.70 -7.85
C GLN A 44 -8.29 -19.96 -8.31
N GLN A 45 -7.89 -21.23 -8.40
CA GLN A 45 -6.58 -21.61 -8.91
C GLN A 45 -6.43 -21.21 -10.38
N ASP A 46 -7.43 -21.54 -11.22
CA ASP A 46 -7.42 -21.19 -12.64
C ASP A 46 -7.39 -19.68 -12.85
N PHE A 47 -8.16 -18.93 -12.05
CA PHE A 47 -8.13 -17.47 -12.10
C PHE A 47 -6.73 -16.93 -11.76
N ARG A 48 -6.09 -17.45 -10.70
CA ARG A 48 -4.74 -17.04 -10.28
C ARG A 48 -3.67 -17.44 -11.30
N ALA A 49 -3.78 -18.60 -11.94
CA ALA A 49 -2.83 -19.07 -12.94
C ALA A 49 -2.85 -18.20 -14.21
N ASN A 50 -4.01 -17.67 -14.56
CA ASN A 50 -4.19 -16.77 -15.71
C ASN A 50 -3.92 -15.29 -15.37
N PHE A 51 -3.68 -14.97 -14.10
CA PHE A 51 -3.51 -13.59 -13.68
C PHE A 51 -2.11 -13.05 -14.08
N PRO A 52 -2.00 -11.93 -14.80
CA PRO A 52 -0.70 -11.51 -15.35
C PRO A 52 0.31 -11.09 -14.28
N LEU A 53 1.58 -11.52 -14.42
CA LEU A 53 2.65 -11.20 -13.46
C LEU A 53 2.89 -9.71 -13.27
N TRP A 54 2.76 -8.91 -14.34
CA TRP A 54 2.97 -7.46 -14.28
C TRP A 54 2.04 -6.77 -13.28
N THR A 55 0.84 -7.31 -13.05
CA THR A 55 -0.12 -6.75 -12.08
C THR A 55 0.42 -6.85 -10.65
N LYS A 56 1.06 -7.98 -10.31
CA LYS A 56 1.71 -8.19 -9.00
C LYS A 56 2.88 -7.23 -8.80
N ILE A 57 3.66 -6.99 -9.86
CA ILE A 57 4.79 -6.04 -9.81
C ILE A 57 4.28 -4.62 -9.56
N ILE A 58 3.27 -4.17 -10.32
CA ILE A 58 2.69 -2.83 -10.14
C ILE A 58 2.04 -2.70 -8.76
N TYR A 59 1.34 -3.72 -8.27
CA TYR A 59 0.78 -3.71 -6.92
C TYR A 59 1.89 -3.50 -5.89
N GLY A 60 2.92 -4.34 -5.90
CA GLY A 60 4.03 -4.27 -4.95
C GLY A 60 4.73 -2.91 -4.98
N LEU A 61 4.96 -2.37 -6.18
CA LEU A 61 5.51 -1.02 -6.35
C LEU A 61 4.56 0.07 -5.82
N ALA A 62 3.27 -0.03 -6.09
CA ALA A 62 2.28 0.96 -5.65
C ALA A 62 2.22 1.06 -4.13
N VAL A 63 2.11 -0.08 -3.42
CA VAL A 63 2.05 -0.07 -1.96
C VAL A 63 3.41 0.23 -1.33
N GLY A 64 4.52 -0.26 -1.91
CA GLY A 64 5.87 0.01 -1.41
C GLY A 64 6.26 1.49 -1.56
N LEU A 65 6.15 2.04 -2.77
CA LEU A 65 6.43 3.45 -3.03
C LEU A 65 5.42 4.36 -2.32
N GLY A 66 4.15 3.93 -2.21
CA GLY A 66 3.11 4.62 -1.44
C GLY A 66 3.45 4.73 0.04
N THR A 67 3.92 3.64 0.66
CA THR A 67 4.41 3.64 2.06
C THR A 67 5.60 4.57 2.22
N VAL A 68 6.61 4.48 1.35
CA VAL A 68 7.81 5.35 1.44
C VAL A 68 7.44 6.82 1.24
N GLY A 69 6.58 7.13 0.27
CA GLY A 69 6.13 8.49 -0.01
C GLY A 69 5.32 9.09 1.15
N THR A 70 4.38 8.34 1.71
CA THR A 70 3.58 8.81 2.86
C THR A 70 4.40 8.90 4.14
N PHE A 71 5.39 8.03 4.34
CA PHE A 71 6.36 8.13 5.43
C PHE A 71 7.20 9.41 5.33
N GLY A 72 7.68 9.76 4.13
CA GLY A 72 8.43 11.01 3.90
C GLY A 72 7.59 12.28 4.09
N LEU A 73 6.27 12.19 3.91
CA LEU A 73 5.32 13.28 4.18
C LEU A 73 4.82 13.31 5.62
N PHE A 74 5.21 12.34 6.46
CA PHE A 74 4.75 12.27 7.83
C PHE A 74 5.26 13.49 8.59
N PRO A 75 4.37 14.29 9.23
CA PRO A 75 4.77 15.54 9.85
C PRO A 75 5.74 15.25 11.01
N CYS A 76 6.97 15.75 10.88
CA CYS A 76 7.95 15.78 11.96
C CYS A 76 7.55 16.90 12.95
N SER A 77 6.54 16.64 13.77
CA SER A 77 6.08 17.54 14.83
C SER A 77 5.65 16.77 16.08
N VAL A 78 6.46 15.79 16.47
CA VAL A 78 6.43 15.19 17.81
C VAL A 78 7.54 15.82 18.64
#